data_AF-A0AAW9KBC5-F1
#
_entry.id   AF-A0AAW9KBC5-F1
#
_cell.length_a   1.000
_cell.length_b   1.000
_cell.length_c   1.000
_cell.angle_alpha   90.00
_cell.angle_beta   90.00
_cell.angle_gamma   90.00
#
_symmetry.space_group_name_H-M   'P 1'
#
loop_
_entity.id
_entity.type
_entity.pdbx_description
1 polymer ?
#
loop_
_entity_poly.entity_id
_entity_poly.type
_entity_poly.pdbx_seq_one_letter_code
_entity_poly.pdbx_strand_id
1 'polypeptide(L)' 'MRVKEVRVIDSEGNQFGVIPTKEAQKIAEEKELDLVMISPNANPPVCR' A
#
# COMPACT_ATOMS: atom_id res chain seq x y z
N MET A 1 9.51 1.26 -7.89
CA MET A 1 8.31 0.45 -8.24
C MET A 1 7.58 1.13 -9.40
N ARG A 2 7.30 0.45 -10.52
CA ARG A 2 6.57 1.02 -11.70
C ARG A 2 5.05 0.80 -11.65
N VAL A 3 4.54 0.34 -10.53
CA VAL A 3 3.12 0.08 -10.32
C VAL A 3 2.42 1.42 -10.13
N LYS A 4 1.30 1.64 -10.83
CA LYS A 4 0.54 2.88 -10.73
C LYS A 4 -0.31 2.90 -9.46
N GLU A 5 -0.89 1.75 -9.12
CA GLU A 5 -1.90 1.61 -8.06
C GLU A 5 -1.63 0.35 -7.24
N VAL A 6 -1.78 0.46 -5.93
CA VAL A 6 -1.58 -0.63 -4.96
C VAL A 6 -2.78 -0.72 -4.06
N ARG A 7 -3.10 -1.94 -3.62
CA ARG A 7 -4.08 -2.15 -2.55
C ARG A 7 -3.36 -2.02 -1.22
N VAL A 8 -3.78 -1.08 -0.37
CA VAL A 8 -3.19 -0.88 0.96
C VAL A 8 -4.11 -1.44 2.03
N ILE A 9 -3.53 -2.23 2.92
CA ILE A 9 -4.19 -2.79 4.10
C ILE A 9 -3.36 -2.34 5.30
N ASP A 10 -3.97 -1.86 6.37
CA ASP A 10 -3.22 -1.44 7.55
C ASP A 10 -2.81 -2.60 8.47
N SER A 11 -2.13 -2.28 9.57
CA SER A 11 -1.75 -3.26 10.59
C SER A 11 -2.94 -3.84 11.37
N GLU A 12 -4.09 -3.17 11.40
CA GLU A 12 -5.32 -3.59 12.08
C GLU A 12 -6.28 -4.40 11.18
N GLY A 13 -5.98 -4.49 9.87
CA GLY A 13 -6.80 -5.15 8.86
C GLY A 13 -7.77 -4.24 8.12
N ASN A 14 -7.75 -2.93 8.36
CA ASN A 14 -8.53 -1.96 7.61
C ASN A 14 -7.97 -1.81 6.19
N GLN A 15 -8.87 -1.86 5.21
CA GLN A 15 -8.50 -1.71 3.81
C GLN A 15 -8.67 -0.25 3.40
N PHE A 16 -7.57 0.41 3.06
CA PHE A 16 -7.60 1.74 2.43
C PHE A 16 -8.08 1.68 0.97
N GLY A 17 -8.22 0.48 0.41
CA GLY A 17 -8.63 0.25 -0.96
C GLY A 17 -7.46 0.31 -1.94
N VAL A 18 -7.77 0.54 -3.22
CA VAL A 18 -6.77 0.66 -4.28
C VAL A 18 -6.46 2.14 -4.46
N ILE A 19 -5.23 2.53 -4.15
CA ILE A 19 -4.77 3.93 -4.20
C ILE A 19 -3.46 4.03 -4.99
N PRO A 20 -3.10 5.23 -5.47
CA PRO A 20 -1.82 5.43 -6.14
C PRO A 20 -0.65 5.05 -5.25
N THR A 21 0.41 4.46 -5.83
CA THR A 21 1.60 4.04 -5.06
C THR A 21 2.29 5.20 -4.33
N LYS A 22 2.17 6.43 -4.85
CA LYS A 22 2.66 7.64 -4.18
C LYS A 22 1.83 8.00 -2.95
N GLU A 23 0.51 7.83 -3.03
CA GLU A 23 -0.40 8.10 -1.92
C GLU A 23 -0.20 7.08 -0.81
N ALA A 24 -0.02 5.80 -1.16
CA ALA A 24 0.34 4.74 -0.22
C ALA A 24 1.63 5.05 0.55
N GLN A 25 2.68 5.53 -0.15
CA GLN A 25 3.93 5.95 0.49
C GLN A 25 3.73 7.15 1.41
N LYS A 26 2.93 8.13 1.00
CA LYS A 26 2.62 9.30 1.81
C LYS A 26 1.88 8.92 3.09
N ILE A 27 0.89 8.03 3.01
CA ILE A 27 0.13 7.55 4.17
C ILE A 27 1.05 6.80 5.14
N ALA A 28 1.98 5.99 4.62
CA ALA A 28 2.97 5.31 5.44
C ALA A 28 3.89 6.31 6.15
N GLU A 29 4.42 7.30 5.43
CA GLU A 29 5.26 8.37 5.99
C GLU A 29 4.51 9.22 7.03
N GLU A 30 3.26 9.62 6.77
CA GLU A 30 2.41 10.39 7.69
C GLU A 30 2.07 9.61 8.97
N LYS A 31 2.12 8.27 8.92
CA LYS A 31 1.89 7.38 10.06
C LYS A 31 3.18 6.88 10.70
N GLU A 32 4.35 7.31 10.22
CA GLU A 32 5.66 6.81 10.64
C GLU A 32 5.76 5.27 10.52
N LEU A 33 5.13 4.72 9.48
CA LEU A 33 5.13 3.31 9.11
C LEU A 33 5.90 3.08 7.80
N ASP A 34 6.31 1.84 7.58
CA ASP A 34 6.91 1.40 6.32
C ASP A 34 5.86 0.77 5.40
N LEU A 35 5.85 1.16 4.12
CA LEU A 35 5.02 0.51 3.11
C LEU A 35 5.70 -0.77 2.62
N VAL A 36 5.24 -1.92 3.09
CA VAL A 36 5.80 -3.23 2.74
C VAL A 36 4.89 -3.96 1.74
N MET A 37 5.44 -4.36 0.60
CA MET A 37 4.73 -5.22 -0.34
C MET A 37 4.64 -6.65 0.20
N ILE A 38 3.44 -7.07 0.58
CA ILE A 38 3.14 -8.44 1.04
C ILE A 38 2.76 -9.37 -0.11
N SER A 39 2.13 -8.85 -1.17
CA SER A 39 1.76 -9.65 -2.35
C SER A 39 2.10 -8.91 -3.66
N PRO A 40 3.36 -8.99 -4.12
CA PRO A 40 3.80 -8.31 -5.35
C PRO A 40 3.18 -8.90 -6.63
N ASN A 41 2.72 -10.16 -6.59
CA ASN A 41 2.11 -10.85 -7.72
C ASN A 41 0.59 -10.63 -7.84
N ALA A 42 -0.03 -9.96 -6.86
CA ALA A 42 -1.45 -9.64 -6.91
C ALA A 42 -1.72 -8.53 -7.95
N ASN A 43 -2.95 -8.47 -8.46
CA ASN A 43 -3.37 -7.45 -9.42
C ASN A 43 -4.62 -6.73 -8.87
N PRO A 44 -4.48 -5.53 -8.27
CA PRO A 44 -3.24 -4.78 -8.02
C PRO A 44 -2.38 -5.37 -6.89
N PRO A 45 -1.06 -5.07 -6.84
CA PRO A 45 -0.18 -5.52 -5.76
C PRO A 45 -0.67 -5.06 -4.39
N VAL A 46 -0.47 -5.89 -3.36
CA VAL A 46 -0.91 -5.58 -1.99
C VAL A 46 0.26 -5.13 -1.15
N CYS A 47 0.08 -3.98 -0.50
CA CYS A 47 0.99 -3.40 0.48
C CYS A 47 0.34 -3.35 1.86
N ARG A 48 1.16 -3.44 2.91
CA ARG A 48 0.80 -3.25 4.31
C ARG A 48 1.83 -2.39 5.02
#